data_AF-A0A7Y4KTC9-F1
#
_entry.id   AF-A0A7Y4KTC9-F1
#
_cell.length_a   1.000
_cell.length_b   1.000
_cell.length_c   1.000
_cell.angle_alpha   90.00
_cell.angle_beta   90.00
_cell.angle_gamma   90.00
#
_symmetry.space_group_name_H-M   'P 1'
#
loop_
_entity.id
_entity.type
_entity.pdbx_description
1 polymer ?
#
loop_
_entity_poly.entity_id
_entity_poly.type
_entity_poly.pdbx_seq_one_letter_code
_entity_poly.pdbx_strand_id
1 'polypeptide(L)' 'MRGRPKQQTTLFSLRTPGDRVPAGHPLRRVKDMADAALAALSPTFDAMYSGTGRPSIPP' A
#
# COMPACT_ATOMS: atom_id res chain seq x y z
N MET A 1 -7.38 23.74 -15.21
CA MET A 1 -5.92 23.65 -14.98
C MET A 1 -5.27 23.17 -16.27
N ARG A 2 -4.67 24.11 -17.02
CA ARG A 2 -4.23 23.95 -18.43
C ARG A 2 -2.90 23.19 -18.52
N GLY A 3 -2.86 22.15 -19.34
CA GLY A 3 -1.66 21.43 -19.78
C GLY A 3 -2.07 20.21 -20.61
N ARG A 4 -1.34 19.87 -21.69
CA ARG A 4 -1.54 18.59 -22.36
C ARG A 4 -1.35 17.48 -21.31
N PRO A 5 -2.26 16.52 -21.15
CA PRO A 5 -2.03 15.41 -20.24
C PRO A 5 -0.76 14.69 -20.68
N LYS A 6 0.28 14.75 -19.83
CA LYS A 6 1.48 13.95 -20.01
C LYS A 6 1.02 12.49 -19.89
N GLN A 7 1.31 11.68 -20.90
CA GLN A 7 0.87 10.29 -20.98
C GLN A 7 1.14 9.60 -19.65
N GLN A 8 0.06 9.11 -19.03
CA GLN A 8 0.12 8.32 -17.80
C GLN A 8 0.94 7.07 -18.12
N THR A 9 2.20 7.06 -17.67
CA THR A 9 3.04 5.88 -17.78
C THR A 9 2.35 4.79 -16.97
N THR A 10 2.09 3.66 -17.62
CA THR A 10 1.43 2.46 -17.11
C THR A 10 1.52 2.32 -15.59
N LEU A 11 0.42 2.63 -14.90
CA LEU A 11 0.28 2.55 -13.43
C LEU A 11 0.15 1.09 -12.94
N PHE A 12 0.39 0.13 -13.82
CA PHE A 12 0.25 -1.30 -13.56
C PHE A 12 1.62 -1.94 -13.55
N SER A 13 2.06 -2.37 -12.36
CA SER A 13 3.21 -3.26 -12.23
C SER A 13 2.69 -4.65 -11.93
N LEU A 14 3.01 -5.63 -12.79
CA LEU A 14 2.79 -7.05 -12.52
C LEU A 14 3.82 -7.64 -11.54
N ARG A 15 4.60 -6.78 -10.87
CA ARG A 15 5.68 -7.14 -9.95
C ARG A 15 5.34 -6.55 -8.59
N THR A 16 5.49 -7.34 -7.55
CA THR A 16 5.41 -6.82 -6.18
C THR A 16 6.65 -5.95 -5.90
N PRO A 17 6.58 -4.99 -4.96
CA PRO A 17 7.77 -4.23 -4.55
C PRO A 17 8.94 -5.11 -4.11
N GLY A 18 8.67 -6.28 -3.52
CA GLY A 18 9.67 -7.26 -3.12
C GLY A 18 10.42 -7.91 -4.29
N ASP A 19 9.81 -7.98 -5.48
CA ASP A 19 10.45 -8.54 -6.68
C ASP A 19 11.49 -7.59 -7.29
N ARG A 20 11.47 -6.32 -6.89
CA ARG A 20 12.40 -5.29 -7.37
C ARG A 20 13.68 -5.23 -6.56
N VAL A 21 13.67 -5.78 -5.35
CA VAL A 21 14.81 -5.79 -4.44
C VAL A 21 15.42 -7.20 -4.46
N PRO A 22 16.75 -7.37 -4.56
CA PRO A 22 17.39 -8.69 -4.46
C PRO A 22 17.18 -9.35 -3.08
N ALA A 23 17.21 -10.69 -3.01
CA ALA A 23 16.91 -11.43 -1.77
C ALA A 23 17.84 -11.07 -0.59
N GLY A 24 19.14 -10.90 -0.84
CA GLY A 24 20.13 -10.55 0.19
C GLY A 24 20.27 -9.05 0.46
N HIS A 25 19.43 -8.18 -0.11
CA HIS A 25 19.64 -6.74 -0.02
C HIS A 25 19.24 -6.21 1.37
N PRO A 26 20.10 -5.42 2.06
CA PRO A 26 19.84 -4.96 3.43
C PRO A 26 18.55 -4.12 3.57
N LEU A 27 18.13 -3.43 2.51
CA LEU A 27 16.87 -2.67 2.49
C LEU A 27 15.61 -3.54 2.71
N ARG A 28 15.65 -4.86 2.46
CA ARG A 28 14.46 -5.71 2.69
C ARG A 28 14.00 -5.71 4.15
N ARG A 29 14.93 -5.50 5.09
CA ARG A 29 14.62 -5.43 6.53
C ARG A 29 13.59 -4.35 6.87
N VAL A 30 13.51 -3.27 6.06
CA VAL A 30 12.52 -2.21 6.25
C VAL A 30 11.09 -2.76 6.12
N LYS A 31 10.87 -3.71 5.21
CA LYS A 31 9.55 -4.35 5.06
C LYS A 31 9.19 -5.13 6.32
N ASP A 32 10.10 -5.93 6.85
CA ASP A 32 9.85 -6.74 8.04
C ASP A 32 9.51 -5.85 9.25
N MET A 33 10.25 -4.74 9.41
CA MET A 33 9.98 -3.74 10.45
C MET A 33 8.61 -3.08 10.28
N ALA A 34 8.25 -2.72 9.04
CA ALA A 34 6.96 -2.11 8.73
C ALA A 34 5.80 -3.09 8.97
N ASP A 35 5.93 -4.33 8.52
CA ASP A 35 4.92 -5.38 8.69
C ASP A 35 4.67 -5.64 10.19
N ALA A 36 5.74 -5.71 10.99
CA ALA A 36 5.62 -5.87 12.45
C ALA A 36 4.91 -4.68 13.13
N ALA A 37 5.27 -3.45 12.75
CA ALA A 37 4.62 -2.25 13.28
C ALA A 37 3.14 -2.18 12.88
N LEU A 38 2.81 -2.51 11.64
CA LEU A 38 1.43 -2.53 11.15
C LEU A 38 0.60 -3.62 11.84
N ALA A 39 1.16 -4.81 12.07
CA ALA A 39 0.49 -5.87 12.82
C ALA A 39 0.16 -5.42 14.26
N ALA A 40 1.09 -4.74 14.93
CA ALA A 40 0.87 -4.19 16.26
C ALA A 40 -0.22 -3.10 16.30
N LEU A 41 -0.33 -2.29 15.22
CA LEU A 41 -1.33 -1.24 15.10
C LEU A 41 -2.70 -1.73 14.61
N SER A 42 -2.80 -2.94 14.04
CA SER A 42 -4.03 -3.47 13.45
C SER A 42 -5.23 -3.38 14.39
N PRO A 43 -5.17 -3.81 15.68
CA PRO A 43 -6.33 -3.71 16.57
C PRO A 43 -6.78 -2.26 16.82
N THR A 44 -5.84 -1.32 16.81
CA THR A 44 -6.14 0.11 16.94
C THR A 44 -6.87 0.62 15.72
N PHE A 45 -6.43 0.23 14.53
CA PHE A 45 -7.11 0.55 13.28
C PHE A 45 -8.50 -0.08 13.23
N ASP A 46 -8.64 -1.35 13.60
CA ASP A 46 -9.91 -2.06 13.61
C ASP A 46 -10.94 -1.38 14.52
N ALA A 47 -10.51 -0.82 15.65
CA ALA A 47 -11.38 -0.04 16.54
C ALA A 47 -11.76 1.35 15.97
N MET A 48 -10.91 1.94 15.14
CA MET A 48 -11.18 3.23 14.49
C MET A 48 -12.05 3.11 13.25
N TYR A 49 -11.98 1.98 12.54
CA TYR A 49 -12.77 1.76 11.33
C TYR A 49 -14.20 1.32 11.68
N SER A 50 -15.17 1.87 10.94
CA SER A 50 -16.56 1.46 11.03
C SER A 50 -16.71 -0.01 10.58
N GLY A 51 -17.38 -0.83 11.39
CA GLY A 51 -17.76 -2.20 11.01
C GLY A 51 -18.79 -2.26 9.89
N THR A 52 -19.48 -1.15 9.62
CA THR A 52 -20.30 -0.97 8.42
C THR A 52 -19.49 -0.17 7.39
N GLY A 53 -19.41 -0.67 6.15
CA GLY A 53 -18.76 0.05 5.06
C GLY A 53 -19.35 1.44 4.85
N ARG A 54 -18.63 2.33 4.15
CA ARG A 54 -19.10 3.70 3.92
C ARG A 54 -20.45 3.66 3.17
N PRO A 55 -21.57 4.15 3.74
CA PRO A 55 -22.92 3.99 3.17
C PRO A 55 -23.12 4.58 1.76
N SER A 56 -22.15 5.35 1.26
CA SER A 56 -22.23 6.09 0.01
C SER A 56 -21.23 5.61 -1.07
N ILE A 57 -20.72 4.39 -0.99
CA ILE A 57 -19.95 3.76 -2.07
C ILE A 57 -20.85 2.69 -2.70
N PRO A 58 -21.51 2.98 -3.83
CA PRO A 58 -22.26 1.98 -4.58
C PRO A 58 -21.28 0.95 -5.21
N PRO A 59 -21.76 -0.28 -5.47
CA PRO A 59 -20.95 -1.36 -6.04
C PRO A 59 -20.36 -1.02 -7.41
#